data_AF-A0A2V9CWJ0-F1
#
_entry.id   AF-A0A2V9CWJ0-F1
#
_cell.length_a   1.000
_cell.length_b   1.000
_cell.length_c   1.000
_cell.angle_alpha   90.00
_cell.angle_beta   90.00
_cell.angle_gamma   90.00
#
_symmetry.space_group_name_H-M   'P 1'
#
loop_
_entity.id
_entity.type
_entity.pdbx_description
1 polymer ?
#
loop_
_entity_poly.entity_id
_entity_poly.type
_entity_poly.pdbx_seq_one_letter_code
_entity_poly.pdbx_strand_id
1 'polypeptide(L)'
;MRVIVLWPDSSDPTRARNDDSLVWRLEDGEDSFLLTADIEGAVERSILANSDELGKKFLKVPHHGGRTSSTAAFREPVHPVIAAISVGEANPYGDPNPETTERILAQGARLYRDGAVTITRDGQSMNAHSFRSSANPCSELSSLHCIPSKSAGLLVLVRNLICSCETSSAELSCCKLGQSL
;
A
#
# COMPACT_ATOMS: atom_id res chain seq x y z
N MET A 1 16.09 -4.71 9.87
CA MET A 1 15.18 -4.90 8.72
C MET A 1 15.35 -6.30 8.12
N ARG A 2 14.27 -7.08 8.04
CA ARG A 2 14.21 -8.44 7.49
C ARG A 2 13.04 -8.54 6.51
N VAL A 3 13.26 -9.16 5.35
CA VAL A 3 12.22 -9.41 4.33
C VAL A 3 11.87 -10.89 4.35
N ILE A 4 10.58 -11.20 4.37
CA ILE A 4 10.04 -12.56 4.34
C ILE A 4 9.06 -12.63 3.18
N VAL A 5 9.29 -13.57 2.27
CA VAL A 5 8.34 -13.88 1.19
C VAL A 5 7.33 -14.89 1.74
N LEU A 6 6.04 -14.58 1.62
CA LEU A 6 4.94 -15.42 2.08
C LEU A 6 4.25 -16.14 0.92
N TRP A 7 4.40 -15.63 -0.31
CA TRP A 7 3.81 -16.20 -1.52
C TRP A 7 4.46 -15.61 -2.78
N PRO A 8 4.57 -16.34 -3.90
CA PRO A 8 4.23 -17.75 -4.08
C PRO A 8 5.33 -18.71 -3.61
N ASP A 9 4.95 -19.93 -3.23
CA ASP A 9 5.89 -21.02 -2.90
C ASP A 9 6.64 -21.53 -4.15
N SER A 10 6.01 -21.39 -5.32
CA SER A 10 6.61 -21.58 -6.65
C SER A 10 5.80 -20.80 -7.68
N SER A 11 6.44 -20.14 -8.64
CA SER A 11 5.74 -19.43 -9.72
C SER A 11 5.92 -20.15 -11.07
N ASP A 12 4.84 -20.23 -11.85
CA ASP A 12 4.90 -20.52 -13.28
C ASP A 12 5.02 -19.17 -14.03
N PRO A 13 6.18 -18.83 -14.62
CA PRO A 13 6.38 -17.54 -15.25
C PRO A 13 5.59 -17.36 -16.55
N THR A 14 4.89 -18.40 -17.04
CA THR A 14 4.22 -18.36 -18.35
C THR A 14 2.82 -17.78 -18.33
N ARG A 15 2.20 -17.59 -17.15
CA ARG A 15 0.90 -16.91 -16.99
C ARG A 15 0.91 -16.12 -15.69
N ALA A 16 0.62 -14.82 -15.76
CA ALA A 16 0.50 -13.95 -14.59
C ALA A 16 -0.99 -13.70 -14.28
N ARG A 17 -1.46 -14.25 -13.16
CA ARG A 17 -2.78 -13.99 -12.57
C ARG A 17 -2.61 -13.20 -11.28
N ASN A 18 -3.71 -12.66 -10.77
CA ASN A 18 -3.77 -12.02 -9.46
C ASN A 18 -3.14 -12.87 -8.35
N ASP A 19 -3.51 -14.15 -8.32
CA ASP A 19 -3.02 -15.13 -7.35
C ASP A 19 -1.56 -15.56 -7.57
N ASP A 20 -0.87 -15.08 -8.62
CA ASP A 20 0.57 -15.26 -8.80
C ASP A 20 1.38 -14.07 -8.22
N SER A 21 0.70 -13.08 -7.62
CA SER A 21 1.33 -11.88 -7.08
C SER A 21 2.25 -12.15 -5.89
N LEU A 22 3.40 -11.47 -5.82
CA LEU A 22 4.30 -11.56 -4.67
C LEU A 22 3.66 -10.99 -3.40
N VAL A 23 3.57 -11.81 -2.35
CA VAL A 23 3.22 -11.37 -1.01
C VAL A 23 4.43 -11.47 -0.13
N TRP A 24 4.72 -10.37 0.57
CA TRP A 24 5.88 -10.29 1.42
C TRP A 24 5.62 -9.43 2.64
N ARG A 25 6.31 -9.81 3.71
CA ARG A 25 6.33 -9.10 4.97
C ARG A 25 7.70 -8.50 5.18
N LEU A 26 7.72 -7.22 5.53
CA LEU A 26 8.91 -6.50 5.93
C LEU A 26 8.86 -6.26 7.44
N GLU A 27 9.84 -6.77 8.15
CA GLU A 27 10.00 -6.61 9.61
C GLU A 27 11.09 -5.58 9.91
N ASP A 28 10.76 -4.63 10.77
CA ASP A 28 11.72 -3.66 11.30
C ASP A 28 11.46 -3.42 12.79
N GLY A 29 12.22 -4.08 13.68
CA GLY A 29 11.92 -4.09 15.11
C GLY A 29 10.51 -4.64 15.38
N GLU A 30 9.72 -3.92 16.18
CA GLU A 30 8.31 -4.26 16.48
C GLU A 30 7.32 -3.90 15.35
N ASP A 31 7.79 -3.31 14.25
CA ASP A 31 6.94 -2.89 13.14
C ASP A 31 6.98 -3.90 12.02
N SER A 32 5.83 -4.10 11.38
CA SER A 32 5.70 -4.98 10.22
C SER A 32 4.82 -4.36 9.15
N PHE A 33 5.22 -4.56 7.91
CA PHE A 33 4.50 -4.14 6.72
C PHE A 33 4.14 -5.39 5.93
N LEU A 34 2.84 -5.58 5.69
CA LEU A 34 2.32 -6.65 4.85
C LEU A 34 1.94 -6.06 3.49
N LEU A 35 2.66 -6.50 2.45
CA LEU A 35 2.48 -6.06 1.08
C LEU A 35 1.90 -7.23 0.28
N THR A 36 0.60 -7.12 -0.03
CA THR A 36 -0.21 -8.24 -0.55
C THR A 36 -0.49 -8.16 -2.05
N ALA A 37 -0.08 -7.08 -2.71
CA ALA A 37 -0.35 -6.86 -4.14
C ALA A 37 -1.83 -7.11 -4.46
N ASP A 38 -2.13 -7.99 -5.42
CA ASP A 38 -3.47 -8.21 -5.95
C ASP A 38 -4.03 -9.61 -5.66
N ILE A 39 -3.51 -10.31 -4.66
CA ILE A 39 -3.99 -11.64 -4.27
C ILE A 39 -5.48 -11.66 -3.89
N GLU A 40 -6.14 -12.79 -4.14
CA GLU A 40 -7.53 -13.02 -3.76
C GLU A 40 -7.63 -14.06 -2.63
N GLY A 41 -8.86 -14.35 -2.19
CA GLY A 41 -9.13 -15.19 -1.03
C GLY A 41 -8.56 -16.62 -1.10
N ALA A 42 -8.21 -17.14 -2.27
CA ALA A 42 -7.55 -18.45 -2.39
C ALA A 42 -6.11 -18.41 -1.84
N VAL A 43 -5.35 -17.38 -2.21
CA VAL A 43 -3.99 -17.19 -1.73
C VAL A 43 -3.98 -16.74 -0.27
N GLU A 44 -4.92 -15.90 0.15
CA GLU A 44 -5.06 -15.53 1.57
C GLU A 44 -5.19 -16.76 2.48
N ARG A 45 -6.02 -17.73 2.08
CA ARG A 45 -6.17 -19.00 2.83
C ARG A 45 -4.88 -19.82 2.84
N SER A 46 -4.14 -19.82 1.73
CA SER A 46 -2.87 -20.55 1.62
C SER A 46 -1.80 -19.93 2.53
N ILE A 47 -1.70 -18.59 2.55
CA ILE A 47 -0.81 -17.85 3.44
C ILE A 47 -1.16 -18.13 4.90
N LEU A 48 -2.44 -18.08 5.27
CA LEU A 48 -2.89 -18.38 6.64
C LEU A 48 -2.55 -19.80 7.11
N ALA A 49 -2.54 -20.78 6.18
CA ALA A 49 -2.20 -22.15 6.51
C ALA A 49 -0.70 -22.37 6.74
N ASN A 50 0.14 -21.51 6.15
CA ASN A 50 1.60 -21.68 6.12
C ASN A 50 2.36 -20.63 6.93
N SER A 51 1.68 -19.66 7.54
CA SER A 51 2.31 -18.54 8.24
C SER A 51 1.63 -18.29 9.59
N ASP A 52 2.40 -18.45 10.67
CA ASP A 52 1.91 -18.23 12.04
C ASP A 52 1.75 -16.74 12.40
N GLU A 53 2.32 -15.83 11.60
CA GLU A 53 2.27 -14.40 11.88
C GLU A 53 2.31 -13.56 10.57
N LEU A 54 1.30 -12.72 10.38
CA LEU A 54 1.15 -11.89 9.16
C LEU A 54 1.58 -10.43 9.36
N GLY A 55 1.93 -10.03 10.59
CA GLY A 55 2.28 -8.66 10.92
C GLY A 55 1.05 -7.75 11.11
N LYS A 56 1.21 -6.67 11.89
CA LYS A 56 0.08 -5.93 12.49
C LYS A 56 0.08 -4.41 12.27
N LYS A 57 1.15 -3.80 11.75
CA LYS A 57 1.23 -2.32 11.70
C LYS A 57 0.70 -1.74 10.40
N PHE A 58 1.26 -2.13 9.26
CA PHE A 58 0.87 -1.60 7.97
C PHE A 58 0.38 -2.71 7.04
N LEU A 59 -0.78 -2.49 6.41
CA LEU A 59 -1.31 -3.33 5.34
C LEU A 59 -1.46 -2.52 4.05
N LYS A 60 -0.77 -2.93 2.98
CA LYS A 60 -1.24 -2.63 1.63
C LYS A 60 -2.41 -3.57 1.35
N VAL A 61 -3.61 -3.01 1.25
CA VAL A 61 -4.84 -3.78 1.06
C VAL A 61 -4.76 -4.54 -0.26
N PRO A 62 -5.06 -5.86 -0.26
CA PRO A 62 -5.01 -6.68 -1.45
C PRO A 62 -5.96 -6.18 -2.54
N HIS A 63 -5.57 -6.37 -3.79
CA HIS A 63 -6.44 -6.27 -4.97
C HIS A 63 -7.23 -4.97 -5.04
N HIS A 64 -6.54 -3.84 -4.83
CA HIS A 64 -7.15 -2.51 -4.81
C HIS A 64 -8.36 -2.35 -3.85
N GLY A 65 -8.52 -3.24 -2.86
CA GLY A 65 -9.69 -3.28 -1.98
C GLY A 65 -10.92 -3.94 -2.61
N GLY A 66 -10.73 -4.83 -3.57
CA GLY A 66 -11.83 -5.52 -4.26
C GLY A 66 -12.60 -6.51 -3.39
N ARG A 67 -13.70 -7.01 -3.95
CA ARG A 67 -14.66 -7.89 -3.25
C ARG A 67 -14.15 -9.32 -3.04
N THR A 68 -13.22 -9.77 -3.88
CA THR A 68 -12.69 -11.15 -3.91
C THR A 68 -11.52 -11.36 -2.94
N SER A 69 -11.03 -10.28 -2.32
CA SER A 69 -9.90 -10.29 -1.41
C SER A 69 -10.28 -9.68 -0.05
N SER A 70 -9.29 -9.54 0.82
CA SER A 70 -9.41 -9.10 2.20
C SER A 70 -10.49 -9.88 2.92
N THR A 71 -10.48 -11.21 2.89
CA THR A 71 -11.50 -12.03 3.53
C THR A 71 -11.50 -11.86 5.05
N ALA A 72 -12.62 -12.16 5.73
CA ALA A 72 -12.68 -12.03 7.19
C ALA A 72 -11.61 -12.87 7.90
N ALA A 73 -11.40 -14.12 7.44
CA ALA A 73 -10.37 -15.01 7.97
C ALA A 73 -8.95 -14.45 7.83
N PHE A 74 -8.68 -13.68 6.77
CA PHE A 74 -7.37 -13.06 6.55
C PHE A 74 -7.17 -11.80 7.37
N ARG A 75 -8.20 -10.96 7.50
CA ARG A 75 -8.07 -9.68 8.20
C ARG A 75 -7.93 -9.82 9.71
N GLU A 76 -8.52 -10.84 10.34
CA GLU A 76 -8.43 -11.03 11.79
C GLU A 76 -7.00 -11.19 12.32
N PRO A 77 -6.15 -12.07 11.76
CA PRO A 77 -4.76 -12.18 12.19
C PRO A 77 -3.87 -11.01 11.72
N VAL A 78 -4.24 -10.32 10.63
CA VAL A 78 -3.50 -9.14 10.15
C VAL A 78 -3.77 -7.90 11.00
N HIS A 79 -5.03 -7.63 11.35
CA HIS A 79 -5.48 -6.54 12.22
C HIS A 79 -4.63 -5.24 12.13
N PRO A 80 -4.65 -4.55 10.97
CA PRO A 80 -3.70 -3.48 10.70
C PRO A 80 -4.04 -2.18 11.45
N VAL A 81 -3.03 -1.47 11.95
CA VAL A 81 -3.19 -0.11 12.48
C VAL A 81 -3.37 0.92 11.36
N ILE A 82 -2.62 0.74 10.27
CA ILE A 82 -2.66 1.58 9.07
C ILE A 82 -2.93 0.68 7.87
N ALA A 83 -3.90 1.05 7.05
CA ALA A 83 -4.22 0.36 5.80
C ALA A 83 -4.16 1.36 4.64
N ALA A 84 -3.58 0.93 3.52
CA ALA A 84 -3.55 1.71 2.29
C ALA A 84 -4.16 0.92 1.13
N ILE A 85 -5.13 1.53 0.44
CA ILE A 85 -5.68 1.04 -0.82
C ILE A 85 -5.04 1.84 -1.95
N SER A 86 -4.40 1.15 -2.89
CA SER A 86 -3.93 1.77 -4.13
C SER A 86 -5.04 1.60 -5.15
N VAL A 87 -5.83 2.63 -5.40
CA VAL A 87 -6.92 2.59 -6.40
C VAL A 87 -7.10 3.95 -7.04
N GLY A 88 -7.41 3.98 -8.34
CA GLY A 88 -7.69 5.23 -9.05
C GLY A 88 -9.04 5.84 -8.66
N GLU A 89 -9.14 7.17 -8.71
CA GLU A 89 -10.36 7.92 -8.37
C GLU A 89 -11.57 7.54 -9.23
N ALA A 90 -11.33 7.20 -10.50
CA ALA A 90 -12.34 6.78 -11.46
C ALA A 90 -12.15 5.31 -11.88
N ASN A 91 -11.91 4.42 -10.92
CA ASN A 91 -11.70 3.00 -11.21
C ASN A 91 -12.98 2.34 -11.78
N PRO A 92 -12.99 1.86 -13.04
CA PRO A 92 -14.20 1.33 -13.68
C PRO A 92 -14.62 -0.04 -13.15
N TYR A 93 -13.73 -0.73 -12.42
CA TYR A 93 -14.00 -2.06 -11.86
C TYR A 93 -14.85 -2.01 -10.58
N GLY A 94 -15.08 -0.82 -10.02
CA GLY A 94 -15.88 -0.62 -8.82
C GLY A 94 -15.12 -0.82 -7.51
N ASP A 95 -13.79 -0.95 -7.56
CA ASP A 95 -12.94 -0.95 -6.37
C ASP A 95 -12.62 0.49 -5.92
N PRO A 96 -12.45 0.73 -4.61
CA PRO A 96 -12.53 -0.25 -3.54
C PRO A 96 -13.97 -0.64 -3.28
N ASN A 97 -14.20 -1.93 -3.06
CA ASN A 97 -15.52 -2.40 -2.70
C ASN A 97 -15.94 -1.78 -1.34
N PRO A 98 -17.17 -1.23 -1.23
CA PRO A 98 -17.63 -0.61 0.02
C PRO A 98 -17.55 -1.55 1.22
N GLU A 99 -17.92 -2.82 1.03
CA GLU A 99 -17.90 -3.82 2.10
C GLU A 99 -16.48 -4.08 2.59
N THR A 100 -15.50 -4.16 1.68
CA THR A 100 -14.07 -4.29 2.03
C THR A 100 -13.59 -3.09 2.87
N THR A 101 -13.96 -1.88 2.46
CA THR A 101 -13.61 -0.65 3.18
C THR A 101 -14.22 -0.60 4.58
N GLU A 102 -15.52 -0.88 4.71
CA GLU A 102 -16.24 -0.92 5.99
C GLU A 102 -15.61 -1.91 6.95
N ARG A 103 -15.28 -3.11 6.48
CA ARG A 103 -14.65 -4.15 7.28
C ARG A 103 -13.26 -3.77 7.79
N ILE A 104 -12.46 -3.07 6.99
CA ILE A 104 -11.13 -2.59 7.42
C ILE A 104 -11.28 -1.49 8.47
N LEU A 105 -12.21 -0.54 8.27
CA LEU A 105 -12.50 0.52 9.23
C LEU A 105 -13.04 -0.03 10.55
N ALA A 106 -13.88 -1.09 10.50
CA ALA A 106 -14.43 -1.74 11.68
C ALA A 106 -13.36 -2.40 12.58
N GLN A 107 -12.18 -2.72 12.04
CA GLN A 107 -11.03 -3.19 12.84
C GLN A 107 -10.25 -2.06 13.52
N GLY A 108 -10.64 -0.79 13.31
CA GLY A 108 -9.97 0.38 13.89
C GLY A 108 -8.79 0.89 13.05
N ALA A 109 -8.60 0.38 11.83
CA ALA A 109 -7.51 0.78 10.96
C ALA A 109 -7.69 2.21 10.44
N ARG A 110 -6.60 2.98 10.39
CA ARG A 110 -6.53 4.25 9.65
C ARG A 110 -6.39 3.94 8.17
N LEU A 111 -7.45 4.17 7.40
CA LEU A 111 -7.49 3.85 5.97
C LEU A 111 -7.09 5.05 5.10
N TYR A 112 -6.17 4.81 4.17
CA TYR A 112 -5.73 5.76 3.14
C TYR A 112 -6.05 5.20 1.76
N ARG A 113 -6.61 6.02 0.86
CA ARG A 113 -6.95 5.60 -0.52
C ARG A 113 -6.62 6.62 -1.61
N ASP A 114 -6.10 7.79 -1.23
CA ASP A 114 -6.01 8.96 -2.10
C ASP A 114 -4.56 9.37 -2.34
N GLY A 115 -4.06 9.09 -3.55
CA GLY A 115 -2.72 9.48 -3.98
C GLY A 115 -1.60 8.65 -3.34
N ALA A 116 -0.38 9.19 -3.35
CA ALA A 116 0.76 8.53 -2.73
C ALA A 116 0.64 8.59 -1.21
N VAL A 117 0.86 7.44 -0.55
CA VAL A 117 0.96 7.34 0.90
C VAL A 117 2.42 7.10 1.27
N THR A 118 2.93 7.95 2.15
CA THR A 118 4.27 7.86 2.72
C THR A 118 4.16 7.40 4.16
N ILE A 119 4.78 6.26 4.45
CA ILE A 119 4.95 5.78 5.82
C ILE A 119 6.36 6.16 6.30
N THR A 120 6.46 6.79 7.47
CA THR A 120 7.73 7.15 8.11
C THR A 120 7.80 6.59 9.52
N ARG A 121 9.02 6.39 10.01
CA ARG A 121 9.30 5.94 11.37
C ARG A 121 10.26 6.90 12.06
N ASP A 122 9.92 7.33 13.26
CA ASP A 122 10.71 8.27 14.07
C ASP A 122 11.34 7.58 15.30
N GLY A 123 11.78 6.32 15.14
CA GLY A 123 12.43 5.52 16.18
C GLY A 123 11.47 4.89 17.20
N GLN A 124 10.26 5.43 17.41
CA GLN A 124 9.25 4.83 18.30
C GLN A 124 7.86 4.72 17.65
N SER A 125 7.51 5.61 16.72
CA SER A 125 6.18 5.64 16.12
C SER A 125 6.23 5.48 14.60
N MET A 126 5.14 4.93 14.07
CA MET A 126 4.89 4.85 12.62
C MET A 126 3.86 5.92 12.25
N ASN A 127 4.22 6.80 11.33
CA ASN A 127 3.37 7.89 10.85
C ASN A 127 3.03 7.68 9.37
N ALA A 128 1.84 8.13 8.97
CA ALA A 128 1.35 8.00 7.60
C ALA A 128 0.82 9.33 7.07
N HIS A 129 1.35 9.75 5.92
CA HIS A 129 1.00 11.00 5.26
C HIS A 129 0.54 10.72 3.82
N SER A 130 -0.56 11.35 3.41
CA SER A 130 -1.03 11.28 2.01
C SER A 130 -0.65 12.53 1.25
N PHE A 131 -0.31 12.38 -0.04
CA PHE A 131 0.04 13.49 -0.91
C PHE A 131 -1.13 14.48 -1.13
N ARG A 132 -2.38 13.99 -1.12
CA ARG A 132 -3.56 14.86 -1.31
C ARG A 132 -3.96 15.63 -0.05
N SER A 133 -3.61 15.15 1.15
CA SER A 133 -3.96 15.82 2.41
C SER A 133 -3.05 17.01 2.75
N SER A 134 -1.94 17.22 2.04
CA SER A 134 -1.15 18.45 2.16
C SER A 134 -1.77 19.53 1.27
N ALA A 135 -2.52 20.46 1.86
CA ALA A 135 -2.80 21.73 1.21
C ALA A 135 -1.45 22.41 0.93
N ASN A 136 -1.09 22.57 -0.35
CA ASN A 136 0.23 23.01 -0.86
C ASN A 136 1.41 22.04 -0.67
N PRO A 137 1.57 21.02 -1.53
CA PRO A 137 2.82 20.24 -1.56
C PRO A 137 4.04 21.09 -1.99
N CYS A 138 3.86 22.17 -2.76
CA CYS A 138 4.96 22.95 -3.33
C CYS A 138 5.55 24.01 -2.37
N SER A 139 4.80 24.50 -1.37
CA SER A 139 5.34 25.43 -0.36
C SER A 139 5.95 24.76 0.86
N GLU A 140 5.71 23.45 1.06
CA GLU A 140 6.41 22.65 2.08
C GLU A 140 7.65 21.92 1.52
N LEU A 141 7.79 21.83 0.20
CA LEU A 141 9.00 21.30 -0.44
C LEU A 141 10.18 22.29 -0.46
N SER A 142 9.95 23.57 -0.18
CA SER A 142 11.02 24.56 0.04
C SER A 142 11.51 24.59 1.49
N SER A 143 10.76 24.01 2.43
CA SER A 143 11.14 23.86 3.85
C SER A 143 11.62 22.45 4.21
N LEU A 144 11.66 21.52 3.25
CA LEU A 144 12.51 20.32 3.30
C LEU A 144 13.99 20.73 3.20
N HIS A 145 14.46 21.41 4.25
CA HIS A 145 15.81 21.17 4.74
C HIS A 145 15.94 19.65 4.82
N CYS A 146 16.98 19.10 4.19
CA CYS A 146 17.41 17.74 4.46
C CYS A 146 17.58 17.62 5.99
N ILE A 147 16.57 17.12 6.69
CA ILE A 147 16.72 16.69 8.07
C ILE A 147 17.71 15.55 7.97
N PRO A 148 18.95 15.67 8.49
CA PRO A 148 19.83 14.53 8.60
C PRO A 148 19.22 13.68 9.70
N SER A 149 18.25 12.83 9.34
CA SER A 149 17.73 11.82 10.21
C SER A 149 18.87 10.82 10.42
N LYS A 150 19.52 10.90 11.58
CA LYS A 150 20.39 9.83 12.08
C LYS A 150 19.61 8.53 12.38
N SER A 151 18.32 8.49 12.10
CA SER A 151 17.43 7.33 12.19
C SER A 151 17.15 6.77 10.80
N ALA A 152 17.34 5.47 10.63
CA ALA A 152 16.98 4.73 9.42
C ALA A 152 15.47 4.87 9.16
N GLY A 153 15.09 5.74 8.24
CA GLY A 153 13.70 5.90 7.81
C GLY A 153 13.39 4.94 6.66
N LEU A 154 12.45 4.02 6.87
CA LEU A 154 11.90 3.21 5.79
C LEU A 154 10.75 3.97 5.13
N LEU A 155 10.94 4.39 3.88
CA LEU A 155 9.90 4.99 3.05
C LEU A 155 9.21 3.90 2.22
N VAL A 156 7.99 3.51 2.62
CA VAL A 156 7.12 2.68 1.77
C VAL A 156 6.24 3.61 0.97
N LEU A 157 6.46 3.67 -0.35
CA LEU A 157 5.67 4.46 -1.28
C LEU A 157 4.65 3.55 -1.98
N VAL A 158 3.39 3.62 -1.57
CA VAL A 158 2.31 2.98 -2.33
C VAL A 158 1.93 3.92 -3.47
N ARG A 159 2.46 3.63 -4.68
CA ARG A 159 2.19 4.42 -5.89
C ARG A 159 0.94 3.93 -6.61
N ASN A 160 -0.08 4.78 -6.70
CA ASN A 160 -0.94 4.83 -7.88
C ASN A 160 -0.17 5.61 -8.97
N LEU A 161 0.57 4.93 -9.84
CA LEU A 161 1.03 5.56 -11.09
C LEU A 161 0.22 5.01 -12.25
N ILE A 162 -0.80 5.76 -12.67
CA ILE A 162 -1.04 5.92 -14.11
C ILE A 162 -0.57 7.34 -14.41
N CYS A 163 0.69 7.45 -14.80
CA CYS A 163 1.22 8.66 -15.41
C CYS A 163 1.98 8.18 -16.65
N SER A 164 1.33 8.20 -17.80
CA SER A 164 2.02 8.06 -19.09
C SER A 164 2.80 9.35 -19.30
N CYS A 165 4.12 9.29 -19.18
CA CYS A 165 5.01 10.39 -19.51
C CYS A 165 5.72 10.01 -20.82
N GLU A 166 5.30 10.62 -21.94
CA GLU A 166 6.11 10.58 -23.15
C GLU A 166 7.33 11.47 -22.92
N THR A 167 8.51 10.86 -22.93
CA THR A 167 9.77 11.57 -22.76
C THR A 167 10.12 12.30 -24.04
N SER A 168 10.01 13.63 -24.03
CA SER A 168 10.76 14.49 -24.93
C SER A 168 11.26 15.71 -24.17
N SER A 169 12.59 15.82 -24.08
CA SER A 169 13.39 17.01 -23.75
C SER A 169 13.13 17.69 -22.39
N ALA A 170 14.13 17.52 -21.52
CA ALA A 170 14.53 18.34 -20.38
C ALA A 170 13.80 19.71 -20.20
N GLU A 171 12.63 19.68 -19.58
CA GLU A 171 12.12 20.71 -18.68
C GLU A 171 11.00 20.07 -17.84
N LEU A 172 11.20 20.00 -16.52
CA LEU A 172 10.20 19.52 -15.56
C LEU A 172 9.07 20.54 -15.47
N SER A 173 8.19 20.55 -16.48
CA SER A 173 6.94 21.28 -16.44
C SER A 173 5.96 20.52 -15.55
N CYS A 174 5.58 21.16 -14.45
CA CYS A 174 4.56 20.71 -13.52
C CYS A 174 3.31 20.27 -14.31
N CYS A 175 2.91 19.00 -14.18
CA CYS A 175 1.73 18.46 -14.84
C CYS A 175 0.51 19.33 -14.48
N LYS A 176 -0.02 20.06 -15.47
CA LYS A 176 -1.28 20.79 -15.31
C LYS A 176 -2.39 19.79 -14.99
N LEU A 177 -3.16 20.07 -13.94
CA LEU A 177 -4.48 19.48 -13.69
C LEU A 177 -5.36 19.74 -14.93
N GLY A 178 -5.50 18.73 -15.76
CA GLY A 178 -6.39 18.74 -16.92
C GLY A 178 -7.80 18.35 -16.49
N GLN A 179 -8.74 19.26 -16.70
CA GLN A 179 -10.18 19.04 -16.63
C GLN A 179 -10.62 17.98 -17.66
N SER A 180 -11.79 17.40 -17.40
CA SER A 180 -12.55 16.41 -18.19
C SER A 180 -12.12 16.18 -19.64
N LEU A 181 -12.04 14.90 -20.04
CA LEU A 181 -12.81 14.29 -21.12
C LEU A 181 -12.95 12.79 -20.83
#